data_AF-A0A8J5JJZ5-F1
#
_entry.id   AF-A0A8J5JJZ5-F1
#
_cell.length_a   1.000
_cell.length_b   1.000
_cell.length_c   1.000
_cell.angle_alpha   90.00
_cell.angle_beta   90.00
_cell.angle_gamma   90.00
#
_symmetry.space_group_name_H-M   'P 1'
#
loop_
_entity.id
_entity.type
_entity.pdbx_description
1 polymer ?
#
loop_
_entity_poly.entity_id
_entity_poly.type
_entity_poly.pdbx_seq_one_letter_code
_entity_poly.pdbx_strand_id
1 'polypeptide(L)'
;MPGTNLTREEKVRILTLIEEKVPVNEIVRRTGRNKATIHRLKAVARDLPPASVPPAKPRSGRLRKTSKTTDALLRREVLKTPHITAAELQRNHPDVLGNVAQRTIQHRLKKELHLPCRRPAK
;
A
#
# COMPACT_ATOMS: atom_id res chain seq x y z
N MET A 1 5.75 24.88 -5.57
CA MET A 1 4.32 24.52 -5.53
C MET A 1 4.11 23.50 -4.43
N PRO A 2 3.16 23.69 -3.50
CA PRO A 2 2.88 22.69 -2.49
C PRO A 2 2.45 21.38 -3.17
N GLY A 3 3.02 20.25 -2.74
CA GLY A 3 2.76 18.95 -3.36
C GLY A 3 1.27 18.61 -3.38
N THR A 4 0.85 17.75 -4.32
CA THR A 4 -0.56 17.40 -4.56
C THR A 4 -1.24 16.76 -3.34
N ASN A 5 -0.45 16.16 -2.44
CA ASN A 5 -0.94 15.51 -1.23
C ASN A 5 -0.77 16.41 0.00
N LEU A 6 -1.81 16.47 0.84
CA LEU A 6 -1.76 17.11 2.15
C LEU A 6 -0.90 16.27 3.11
N THR A 7 0.03 16.93 3.80
CA THR A 7 0.74 16.31 4.92
C THR A 7 -0.20 16.10 6.10
N ARG A 8 0.19 15.26 7.06
CA ARG A 8 -0.60 15.03 8.28
C ARG A 8 -0.81 16.33 9.07
N GLU A 9 0.24 17.14 9.19
CA GLU A 9 0.22 18.43 9.89
C GLU A 9 -0.72 19.44 9.23
N GLU A 10 -0.71 19.51 7.89
CA GLU A 10 -1.63 20.39 7.16
C GLU A 10 -3.09 19.96 7.35
N LYS A 11 -3.37 18.64 7.38
CA LYS A 11 -4.72 18.14 7.67
C LYS A 11 -5.18 18.56 9.05
N VAL A 12 -4.32 18.43 10.07
CA VAL A 12 -4.63 18.86 11.45
C VAL A 12 -4.95 20.35 11.45
N ARG A 13 -4.07 21.18 10.87
CA ARG A 13 -4.27 22.64 10.81
C ARG A 13 -5.56 23.04 10.11
N ILE A 14 -5.95 22.36 9.03
CA ILE A 14 -7.22 22.64 8.35
C ILE A 14 -8.40 22.20 9.21
N LEU A 15 -8.31 21.06 9.88
CA LEU A 15 -9.40 20.54 10.72
C LEU A 15 -9.64 21.42 11.95
N THR A 16 -8.58 21.90 12.61
CA THR A 16 -8.72 22.84 13.75
C THR A 16 -9.43 24.13 13.32
N LEU A 17 -9.07 24.70 12.16
CA LEU A 17 -9.74 25.88 11.62
C LEU A 17 -11.22 25.63 11.28
N ILE A 18 -11.56 24.40 10.87
CA ILE A 18 -12.95 24.01 10.62
C ILE A 18 -13.72 23.89 11.95
N GLU A 19 -13.11 23.33 12.99
CA GLU A 19 -13.68 23.24 14.34
C GLU A 19 -13.93 24.63 14.94
N GLU A 20 -13.02 25.58 14.72
CA GLU A 20 -13.15 27.01 15.07
C GLU A 20 -14.20 27.76 14.21
N LYS A 21 -14.88 27.07 13.28
CA LYS A 21 -15.90 27.62 12.37
C LYS A 21 -15.39 28.76 11.46
N VAL A 22 -14.08 28.79 11.17
CA VAL A 22 -13.49 29.77 10.24
C VAL A 22 -14.07 29.55 8.82
N PRO A 23 -14.43 30.62 8.09
CA PRO A 23 -14.99 30.48 6.75
C PRO A 23 -13.97 29.85 5.78
N VAL A 24 -14.45 28.98 4.88
CA VAL A 24 -13.57 28.21 3.97
C VAL A 24 -12.68 29.12 3.12
N ASN A 25 -13.18 30.28 2.69
CA ASN A 25 -12.39 31.26 1.92
C ASN A 25 -11.15 31.75 2.69
N GLU A 26 -11.26 31.87 4.02
CA GLU A 26 -10.15 32.28 4.87
C GLU A 26 -9.18 31.13 5.12
N ILE A 27 -9.69 29.90 5.27
CA ILE A 27 -8.85 28.69 5.34
C ILE A 27 -8.01 28.54 4.07
N VAL A 28 -8.58 28.80 2.89
CA VAL A 28 -7.84 28.82 1.61
C VAL A 28 -6.71 29.84 1.65
N ARG A 29 -6.97 31.07 2.13
CA ARG A 29 -5.95 32.12 2.22
C ARG A 29 -4.82 31.73 3.18
N ARG A 30 -5.15 31.16 4.35
CA ARG A 30 -4.17 30.76 5.37
C ARG A 30 -3.34 29.55 4.97
N THR A 31 -3.94 28.60 4.24
CA THR A 31 -3.29 27.30 3.93
C THR A 31 -2.77 27.20 2.49
N GLY A 32 -3.18 28.12 1.60
CA GLY A 32 -2.85 28.06 0.18
C GLY A 32 -3.47 26.87 -0.56
N ARG A 33 -4.40 26.13 0.05
CA ARG A 33 -5.03 24.94 -0.53
C ARG A 33 -6.36 25.28 -1.18
N ASN A 34 -6.67 24.60 -2.29
CA ASN A 34 -7.92 24.79 -3.03
C ASN A 34 -9.14 24.44 -2.16
N LYS A 35 -10.24 25.19 -2.31
CA LYS A 35 -11.57 24.93 -1.71
C LYS A 35 -11.99 23.48 -1.85
N ALA A 36 -11.82 22.89 -3.04
CA ALA A 36 -12.20 21.50 -3.30
C ALA A 36 -11.49 20.51 -2.36
N THR A 37 -10.21 20.76 -2.05
CA THR A 37 -9.42 19.95 -1.14
C THR A 37 -9.94 20.07 0.30
N ILE A 38 -10.27 21.29 0.74
CA ILE A 38 -10.81 21.54 2.08
C ILE A 38 -12.18 20.87 2.23
N HIS A 39 -13.08 21.02 1.26
CA HIS A 39 -14.39 20.35 1.28
C HIS A 39 -14.27 18.83 1.31
N ARG A 40 -13.36 18.25 0.51
CA ARG A 40 -13.09 16.81 0.52
C ARG A 40 -12.58 16.35 1.88
N LEU A 41 -11.68 17.10 2.50
CA LEU A 41 -11.17 16.78 3.84
C LEU A 41 -12.27 16.85 4.90
N LYS A 42 -13.08 17.91 4.87
CA LYS A 42 -14.25 18.08 5.75
C LYS A 42 -15.26 16.94 5.61
N ALA A 43 -15.52 16.49 4.39
CA ALA A 43 -16.43 15.39 4.12
C ALA A 43 -15.93 14.08 4.74
N VAL A 44 -14.65 13.74 4.55
CA VAL A 44 -14.07 12.51 5.12
C VAL A 44 -13.99 12.58 6.65
N ALA A 45 -13.67 13.76 7.21
CA ALA A 45 -13.56 13.93 8.66
C ALA A 45 -14.91 13.81 9.38
N ARG A 46 -16.04 14.00 8.69
CA ARG A 46 -17.38 13.86 9.27
C ARG A 46 -17.66 12.44 9.78
N ASP A 47 -17.10 11.44 9.11
CA ASP A 47 -17.35 10.02 9.42
C ASP A 47 -16.36 9.46 10.45
N LEU A 48 -15.42 10.29 10.94
CA LEU A 48 -14.37 9.91 11.86
C LEU A 48 -14.64 10.44 13.27
N PRO A 49 -14.09 9.81 14.33
CA PRO A 49 -14.14 10.37 15.67
C PRO A 49 -13.57 11.79 15.73
N PRO A 50 -14.07 12.66 16.63
CA PRO A 50 -13.52 14.00 16.82
C PRO A 50 -12.02 13.93 17.12
N ALA A 51 -11.25 14.89 16.61
CA ALA A 51 -9.78 14.93 16.66
C ALA A 51 -9.02 13.83 15.88
N SER A 52 -9.70 12.94 15.14
CA SER A 52 -9.03 11.96 14.28
C SER A 52 -8.67 12.54 12.92
N VAL A 53 -7.40 12.35 12.50
CA VAL A 53 -6.94 12.79 11.18
C VAL A 53 -7.27 11.73 10.13
N PRO A 54 -7.97 12.08 9.04
CA PRO A 54 -8.30 11.14 7.97
C PRO A 54 -7.05 10.42 7.42
N PRO A 55 -7.01 9.07 7.49
CA PRO A 55 -5.90 8.31 6.93
C PRO A 55 -5.83 8.51 5.42
N ALA A 56 -4.64 8.27 4.85
CA ALA A 56 -4.52 8.20 3.40
C ALA A 56 -5.37 7.03 2.88
N LYS A 57 -6.09 7.24 1.77
CA LYS A 57 -6.77 6.13 1.11
C LYS A 57 -5.74 5.05 0.76
N PRO A 58 -6.05 3.76 1.01
CA PRO A 58 -5.17 2.70 0.55
C PRO A 58 -5.00 2.83 -0.96
N ARG A 59 -3.77 2.63 -1.45
CA ARG A 59 -3.50 2.69 -2.89
C ARG A 59 -4.34 1.64 -3.59
N SER A 60 -5.14 2.07 -4.57
CA SER A 60 -5.82 1.14 -5.46
C SER A 60 -4.77 0.40 -6.28
N GLY A 61 -4.78 -0.92 -6.22
CA GLY A 61 -3.88 -1.78 -6.96
C GLY A 61 -4.56 -3.10 -7.31
N ARG A 62 -4.07 -3.76 -8.35
CA ARG A 62 -4.55 -5.10 -8.72
C ARG A 62 -4.35 -6.04 -7.54
N LEU A 63 -5.38 -6.83 -7.23
CA LEU A 63 -5.29 -7.91 -6.25
C LEU A 63 -4.11 -8.82 -6.58
N ARG A 64 -3.44 -9.30 -5.53
CA ARG A 64 -2.27 -10.17 -5.64
C ARG A 64 -2.71 -11.51 -6.23
N LYS A 65 -1.89 -12.07 -7.14
CA LYS A 65 -2.09 -13.42 -7.68
C LYS A 65 -1.76 -14.53 -6.66
N THR A 66 -1.02 -14.19 -5.61
CA THR A 66 -0.56 -15.11 -4.56
C THR A 66 -1.31 -14.82 -3.26
N SER A 67 -1.76 -15.87 -2.59
CA SER A 67 -2.40 -15.81 -1.28
C SER A 67 -1.38 -15.94 -0.14
N LYS A 68 -1.79 -15.61 1.10
CA LYS A 68 -0.94 -15.79 2.28
C LYS A 68 -0.52 -17.26 2.47
N THR A 69 -1.40 -18.20 2.14
CA THR A 69 -1.12 -19.64 2.21
C THR A 69 -0.04 -20.03 1.20
N THR A 70 -0.09 -19.48 -0.02
CA THR A 70 0.96 -19.71 -1.02
C THR A 70 2.31 -19.17 -0.56
N ASP A 71 2.33 -18.02 0.12
CA ASP A 71 3.57 -17.46 0.66
C ASP A 71 4.16 -18.34 1.78
N ALA A 72 3.31 -18.89 2.64
CA ALA A 72 3.74 -19.80 3.70
C ALA A 72 4.38 -21.08 3.13
N LEU A 73 3.77 -21.64 2.07
CA LEU A 73 4.33 -22.77 1.34
C LEU A 73 5.69 -22.41 0.73
N LEU A 74 5.78 -21.29 0.01
CA LEU A 74 7.04 -20.82 -0.59
C LEU A 74 8.14 -20.63 0.46
N ARG A 75 7.80 -20.04 1.62
CA ARG A 75 8.75 -19.89 2.74
C ARG A 75 9.25 -21.25 3.22
N ARG A 76 8.35 -22.21 3.45
CA ARG A 76 8.70 -23.55 3.93
C ARG A 76 9.64 -24.26 2.97
N GLU A 77 9.33 -24.25 1.68
CA GLU A 77 10.16 -24.90 0.66
C GLU A 77 11.55 -24.28 0.54
N VAL A 78 11.64 -22.95 0.52
CA VAL A 78 12.93 -22.26 0.40
C VAL A 78 13.77 -22.41 1.67
N LEU A 79 13.15 -22.46 2.85
CA LEU A 79 13.88 -22.73 4.09
C LEU A 79 14.38 -24.18 4.15
N LYS A 80 13.60 -25.14 3.63
CA LYS A 80 14.01 -26.55 3.54
C LYS A 80 15.12 -26.74 2.51
N THR A 81 15.05 -26.05 1.38
CA THR A 81 16.00 -26.18 0.27
C THR A 81 16.37 -24.79 -0.28
N PRO A 82 17.38 -24.12 0.29
CA PRO A 82 17.73 -22.74 -0.07
C PRO A 82 18.17 -22.53 -1.52
N HIS A 83 18.54 -23.61 -2.21
CA HIS A 83 19.01 -23.58 -3.59
C HIS A 83 17.90 -23.78 -4.62
N ILE A 84 16.66 -24.01 -4.19
CA ILE A 84 15.53 -24.28 -5.08
C ILE A 84 15.26 -23.08 -6.00
N THR A 85 15.04 -23.37 -7.29
CA THR A 85 14.74 -22.34 -8.27
C THR A 85 13.23 -22.04 -8.33
N ALA A 86 12.86 -20.87 -8.84
CA ALA A 86 11.44 -20.52 -9.03
C ALA A 86 10.73 -21.46 -10.02
N ALA A 87 11.47 -22.01 -11.00
CA ALA A 87 10.95 -22.99 -11.94
C ALA A 87 10.70 -24.35 -11.25
N GLU A 88 11.62 -24.81 -10.40
CA GLU A 88 11.43 -26.02 -9.60
C GLU A 88 10.26 -25.87 -8.62
N LEU A 89 10.13 -24.73 -7.94
CA LEU A 89 8.98 -24.47 -7.07
C LEU A 89 7.65 -24.59 -7.82
N GLN A 90 7.60 -24.08 -9.04
CA GLN A 90 6.41 -24.17 -9.88
C GLN A 90 6.12 -25.62 -10.33
N ARG A 91 7.16 -26.40 -10.65
CA ARG A 91 7.05 -27.82 -11.03
C ARG A 91 6.62 -28.70 -9.85
N ASN A 92 7.10 -28.41 -8.65
CA ASN A 92 6.80 -29.20 -7.45
C ASN A 92 5.38 -28.96 -6.94
N HIS A 93 4.81 -27.77 -7.19
CA HIS A 93 3.49 -27.38 -6.70
C HIS A 93 2.61 -26.80 -7.82
N PRO A 94 2.29 -27.60 -8.87
CA PRO A 94 1.53 -27.11 -10.02
C PRO A 94 0.11 -26.67 -9.64
N ASP A 95 -0.50 -27.31 -8.65
CA ASP A 95 -1.87 -27.00 -8.19
C ASP A 95 -1.98 -25.56 -7.66
N VAL A 96 -0.93 -25.09 -6.99
CA VAL A 96 -0.91 -23.80 -6.30
C VAL A 96 -0.25 -22.72 -7.16
N LEU A 97 0.80 -23.07 -7.91
CA LEU A 97 1.66 -22.14 -8.64
C LEU A 97 1.52 -22.23 -10.17
N GLY A 98 0.69 -23.13 -10.71
CA GLY A 98 0.53 -23.31 -12.16
C GLY A 98 0.15 -22.01 -12.88
N ASN A 99 -0.76 -21.22 -12.29
CA ASN A 99 -1.22 -19.95 -12.84
C ASN A 99 -0.32 -18.74 -12.48
N VAL A 100 0.76 -18.96 -11.73
CA VAL A 100 1.66 -17.91 -11.26
C VAL A 100 2.94 -17.92 -12.09
N ALA A 101 3.21 -16.83 -12.80
CA ALA A 101 4.44 -16.72 -13.58
C ALA A 101 5.69 -16.81 -12.68
N GLN A 102 6.74 -17.47 -13.16
CA GLN A 102 8.02 -17.61 -12.44
C GLN A 102 8.59 -16.26 -11.98
N ARG A 103 8.46 -15.22 -12.81
CA ARG A 103 8.85 -13.84 -12.46
C ARG A 103 8.12 -13.34 -11.21
N THR A 104 6.83 -13.66 -11.06
CA THR A 104 6.05 -13.30 -9.87
C THR A 104 6.57 -14.04 -8.65
N ILE A 105 6.80 -15.36 -8.75
CA ILE A 105 7.37 -16.16 -7.65
C ILE A 105 8.72 -15.59 -7.21
N GLN A 106 9.62 -15.32 -8.16
CA GLN A 106 10.93 -14.73 -7.88
C GLN A 106 10.83 -13.33 -7.25
N HIS A 107 9.93 -12.48 -7.73
CA HIS A 107 9.68 -11.18 -7.13
C HIS A 107 9.21 -11.33 -5.68
N ARG A 108 8.27 -12.24 -5.41
CA ARG A 108 7.75 -12.50 -4.05
C ARG A 108 8.85 -12.93 -3.10
N LEU A 109 9.65 -13.91 -3.50
CA LEU A 109 10.78 -14.40 -2.70
C LEU A 109 11.74 -13.26 -2.35
N LYS A 110 12.15 -12.43 -3.31
CA LYS A 110 13.16 -11.39 -3.09
C LYS A 110 12.64 -10.13 -2.38
N LYS A 111 11.47 -9.63 -2.79
CA LYS A 111 10.98 -8.30 -2.37
C LYS A 111 10.04 -8.34 -1.17
N GLU A 112 9.27 -9.41 -1.03
CA GLU A 112 8.24 -9.48 0.02
C GLU A 112 8.60 -10.47 1.13
N LEU A 113 9.23 -11.59 0.79
CA LEU A 113 9.62 -12.62 1.76
C LEU A 113 11.08 -12.48 2.22
N HIS A 114 11.89 -11.67 1.52
CA HIS A 114 13.31 -11.45 1.79
C HIS A 114 14.13 -12.76 1.85
N LEU A 115 13.79 -13.71 0.99
CA LEU A 115 14.41 -15.03 0.91
C LEU A 115 15.41 -15.13 -0.24
N PRO A 116 16.43 -16.01 -0.11
CA PRO A 116 17.33 -16.31 -1.20
C PRO A 116 16.53 -16.92 -2.36
N CYS A 117 16.77 -16.40 -3.57
CA CYS A 117 16.18 -16.95 -4.79
C CYS A 117 17.21 -16.89 -5.91
N ARG A 118 17.67 -18.08 -6.33
CA ARG A 118 18.64 -18.23 -7.40
C ARG A 118 17.98 -18.08 -8.77
N ARG A 119 18.77 -17.65 -9.76
CA ARG A 119 18.39 -17.67 -11.17
C ARG A 119 18.93 -18.97 -11.79
N PRO A 120 18.20 -19.61 -12.71
CA PRO A 120 18.76 -20.71 -13.47
C PRO A 120 20.02 -20.23 -14.22
N ALA A 121 21.02 -21.09 -14.33
CA ALA A 121 22.15 -20.86 -15.21
C ALA A 121 21.66 -20.76 -16.66
N LYS A 122 22.25 -19.86 -17.43
CA LYS A 122 21.95 -19.68 -18.85
C LYS A 122 22.69 -20.71 -19.69
#